data_AF-A0A954X4L6-F1
#
_entry.id   AF-A0A954X4L6-F1
#
_cell.length_a   1.000
_cell.length_b   1.000
_cell.length_c   1.000
_cell.angle_alpha   90.00
_cell.angle_beta   90.00
_cell.angle_gamma   90.00
#
_symmetry.space_group_name_H-M   'P 1'
#
loop_
_entity.id
_entity.type
_entity.pdbx_description
1 polymer ?
#
loop_
_entity_poly.entity_id
_entity_poly.type
_entity_poly.pdbx_seq_one_letter_code
_entity_poly.pdbx_strand_id
1 'polypeptide(L)'
;MKIAPHGVTKSIAALTLGIVLTSVGSLVAGEFNPDINIGDPAPVYRELPGTDGKQHSLSDLKDKRVVVVAFTCNSCPYAVDYEDRLNQ
;
A
#
# COMPACT_ATOMS: atom_id res chain seq x y z
N MET A 1 42.47 8.04 -44.42
CA MET A 1 41.48 9.01 -43.91
C MET A 1 40.62 8.30 -42.86
N LYS A 2 40.92 8.51 -41.58
CA LYS A 2 40.38 7.74 -40.45
C LYS A 2 39.14 8.49 -39.95
N ILE A 3 37.95 8.01 -40.31
CA ILE A 3 36.67 8.59 -39.90
C ILE A 3 36.51 8.29 -38.41
N ALA A 4 36.69 9.30 -37.56
CA ALA A 4 36.67 9.13 -36.11
C ALA A 4 35.21 8.89 -35.63
N PRO A 5 34.94 7.88 -34.79
CA PRO A 5 33.58 7.49 -34.40
C PRO A 5 32.97 8.38 -33.30
N HIS A 6 33.59 9.53 -32.99
CA HIS A 6 33.24 10.39 -31.85
C HIS A 6 31.81 10.94 -31.86
N GLY A 7 31.10 10.88 -32.99
CA GLY A 7 29.70 11.28 -33.09
C GLY A 7 28.72 10.23 -32.57
N VAL A 8 29.02 8.94 -32.71
CA VAL A 8 28.08 7.85 -32.38
C VAL A 8 28.04 7.58 -30.88
N THR A 9 29.21 7.58 -30.22
CA THR A 9 29.32 7.29 -28.78
C THR A 9 28.66 8.38 -27.91
N LYS A 10 28.73 9.65 -28.33
CA LYS A 10 28.07 10.77 -27.63
C LYS A 10 26.54 10.68 -27.74
N SER A 11 26.02 10.29 -28.91
CA SER A 11 24.59 10.12 -29.12
C SER A 11 24.01 8.92 -28.37
N ILE A 12 24.76 7.81 -28.24
CA ILE A 12 24.33 6.66 -27.44
C ILE A 12 24.30 7.01 -25.94
N ALA A 13 25.30 7.73 -25.43
CA ALA A 13 25.33 8.17 -24.03
C ALA A 13 24.22 9.20 -23.71
N ALA A 14 23.88 10.08 -24.67
CA ALA A 14 22.75 11.00 -24.53
C ALA A 14 21.40 10.27 -24.56
N LEU A 15 21.28 9.20 -25.36
CA LEU A 15 20.07 8.39 -25.46
C LEU A 15 19.85 7.54 -24.20
N THR A 16 20.90 6.96 -23.63
CA THR A 16 20.80 6.20 -22.38
C THR A 16 20.50 7.10 -21.17
N LEU A 17 21.06 8.31 -21.13
CA LEU A 17 20.71 9.30 -20.09
C LEU A 17 19.27 9.80 -20.21
N GLY A 18 18.77 9.96 -21.44
CA GLY A 18 17.36 10.31 -21.71
C GLY A 18 16.38 9.22 -21.28
N ILE A 19 16.73 7.94 -21.47
CA ILE A 19 15.91 6.79 -21.06
C ILE A 19 15.87 6.60 -19.53
N VAL A 20 16.95 6.93 -18.83
CA VAL A 20 16.99 6.89 -17.35
C VAL A 20 16.20 8.05 -16.73
N LEU A 21 16.06 9.18 -17.43
CA LEU A 21 15.28 10.31 -16.95
C LEU A 21 13.76 10.14 -17.12
N THR A 22 13.30 9.26 -18.01
CA THR A 22 11.87 8.97 -18.19
C THR A 22 11.36 7.85 -17.28
N SER A 23 12.24 7.18 -16.53
CA SER A 23 11.87 6.10 -15.61
C SER A 23 11.69 6.54 -14.15
N VAL A 24 11.71 7.84 -13.86
CA VAL A 24 11.04 8.37 -12.66
C VAL A 24 9.53 8.26 -12.87
N GLY A 25 9.02 7.04 -12.73
CA GLY A 25 7.60 6.81 -12.51
C GLY A 25 7.15 7.67 -11.33
N SER A 26 5.92 8.20 -11.41
CA SER A 26 5.31 8.98 -10.35
C SER A 26 5.57 8.31 -9.00
N LEU A 27 6.32 8.99 -8.13
CA LEU A 27 6.30 8.70 -6.70
C LEU A 27 4.88 9.04 -6.24
N VAL A 28 4.00 8.05 -6.29
CA VAL A 28 2.72 8.10 -5.59
C VAL A 28 3.08 8.05 -4.10
N ALA A 29 3.41 9.21 -3.56
CA ALA A 29 3.44 9.43 -2.12
C ALA A 29 2.02 9.16 -1.61
N GLY A 30 1.91 8.31 -0.60
CA GLY A 30 0.62 7.75 -0.18
C GLY A 30 -0.36 8.81 0.33
N GLU A 31 -1.36 9.15 -0.48
CA GLU A 31 -2.52 10.00 -0.14
C GLU A 31 -3.73 9.14 0.35
N PHE A 32 -3.53 7.86 0.66
CA PHE A 32 -4.59 6.85 0.48
C PHE A 32 -5.23 6.41 1.80
N ASN A 33 -6.42 6.91 2.09
CA ASN A 33 -7.51 6.01 2.41
C ASN A 33 -8.62 6.21 1.36
N PRO A 34 -9.10 5.15 0.70
CA PRO A 34 -10.25 5.28 -0.18
C PRO A 34 -11.46 5.77 0.62
N ASP A 35 -12.16 6.78 0.10
CA ASP A 35 -13.41 7.25 0.69
C ASP A 35 -14.47 6.14 0.61
N ILE A 36 -14.98 5.75 1.77
CA ILE A 36 -16.11 4.86 1.96
C ILE A 36 -17.29 5.68 2.45
N ASN A 37 -18.44 5.57 1.77
CA ASN A 37 -19.66 6.25 2.16
C ASN A 37 -20.50 5.38 3.10
N ILE A 38 -21.36 6.03 3.88
CA ILE A 38 -22.34 5.31 4.71
C ILE A 38 -23.27 4.50 3.79
N GLY A 39 -23.36 3.20 4.05
CA GLY A 39 -24.18 2.26 3.28
C GLY A 39 -23.41 1.50 2.21
N ASP A 40 -22.16 1.87 1.92
CA ASP A 40 -21.31 1.09 1.03
C ASP A 40 -21.02 -0.30 1.63
N PRO A 41 -20.90 -1.34 0.80
CA PRO A 41 -20.45 -2.65 1.26
C PRO A 41 -19.08 -2.56 1.94
N ALA A 42 -18.91 -3.27 3.05
CA ALA A 42 -17.63 -3.35 3.72
C ALA A 42 -16.55 -3.96 2.79
N PRO A 43 -15.32 -3.41 2.77
CA PRO A 43 -14.22 -4.00 2.03
C PRO A 43 -13.94 -5.44 2.45
N VAL A 44 -13.86 -6.34 1.47
CA VAL A 44 -13.62 -7.76 1.73
C VAL A 44 -12.15 -8.00 2.06
N TYR A 45 -11.87 -8.53 3.24
CA TYR A 45 -10.58 -9.17 3.55
C TYR A 45 -10.73 -10.69 3.52
N ARG A 46 -9.67 -11.35 3.03
CA ARG A 46 -9.53 -12.80 2.96
C ARG A 46 -8.19 -13.21 3.53
N GLU A 47 -8.18 -14.32 4.24
CA GLU A 47 -6.95 -14.96 4.73
C GLU A 47 -6.05 -14.02 5.56
N LEU A 48 -6.64 -13.17 6.39
CA LEU A 48 -5.91 -12.34 7.34
C LEU A 48 -5.31 -13.22 8.44
N PRO A 49 -3.98 -13.27 8.61
CA PRO A 49 -3.36 -14.08 9.65
C PRO A 49 -3.71 -13.55 11.04
N GLY A 50 -4.24 -14.43 11.88
CA GLY A 50 -4.57 -14.16 13.28
C GLY A 50 -3.44 -14.53 14.24
N THR A 51 -3.49 -13.96 15.44
CA THR A 51 -2.61 -14.33 16.56
C THR A 51 -2.88 -15.73 17.11
N ASP A 52 -4.00 -16.34 16.73
CA ASP A 52 -4.39 -17.71 17.01
C ASP A 52 -3.84 -18.74 16.00
N GLY A 53 -3.04 -18.29 15.02
CA GLY A 53 -2.46 -19.13 13.97
C GLY A 53 -3.46 -19.55 12.89
N LYS A 54 -4.65 -18.95 12.85
CA LYS A 54 -5.66 -19.19 11.81
C LYS A 54 -5.69 -18.04 10.80
N GLN A 55 -6.24 -18.34 9.63
CA GLN A 55 -6.54 -17.36 8.59
C GLN A 55 -7.99 -16.92 8.72
N HIS A 56 -8.26 -15.62 8.75
CA HIS A 56 -9.58 -15.04 8.97
C HIS A 56 -10.06 -14.25 7.75
N SER A 57 -11.34 -14.34 7.44
CA SER A 57 -11.99 -13.64 6.33
C SER A 57 -13.26 -12.95 6.80
N LEU A 58 -13.70 -11.89 6.09
CA LEU A 58 -14.95 -11.21 6.42
C LEU A 58 -16.16 -12.17 6.36
N SER A 59 -16.11 -13.15 5.45
CA SER A 59 -17.14 -14.19 5.30
C SER A 59 -17.33 -15.08 6.52
N ASP A 60 -16.31 -15.18 7.39
CA ASP A 60 -16.36 -16.03 8.58
C ASP A 60 -17.28 -15.44 9.65
N LEU A 61 -17.61 -14.14 9.53
CA LEU A 61 -18.48 -13.39 10.43
C LEU A 61 -19.90 -13.17 9.88
N LYS A 62 -20.29 -13.89 8.82
CA LYS A 62 -21.59 -13.71 8.13
C LYS A 62 -22.84 -13.92 9.00
N ASP A 63 -22.70 -14.64 10.12
CA ASP A 63 -23.78 -14.90 11.08
C ASP A 63 -23.91 -13.79 12.14
N LYS A 64 -22.96 -12.83 12.18
CA LYS A 64 -22.97 -11.72 13.13
C LYS A 64 -23.89 -10.61 12.65
N ARG A 65 -24.69 -10.07 13.56
CA ARG A 65 -25.60 -8.95 13.29
C ARG A 65 -24.86 -7.65 12.98
N VAL A 66 -23.69 -7.45 13.61
CA VAL A 66 -22.83 -6.28 13.45
C VAL A 66 -21.39 -6.75 13.55
N VAL A 67 -20.53 -6.19 12.70
CA VAL A 67 -19.07 -6.35 12.74
C VAL A 67 -18.46 -4.98 12.87
N VAL A 68 -17.57 -4.79 13.84
CA VAL A 68 -16.80 -3.56 14.04
C VAL A 68 -15.35 -3.86 13.71
N VAL A 69 -14.73 -3.03 12.87
CA VAL A 69 -13.31 -3.14 12.51
C VAL A 69 -12.58 -1.93 13.08
N ALA A 70 -11.61 -2.18 13.96
CA ALA A 70 -10.74 -1.16 14.53
C ALA A 70 -9.33 -1.33 13.95
N PHE A 71 -8.86 -0.30 13.23
CA PHE A 71 -7.46 -0.23 12.80
C PHE A 71 -6.62 0.36 13.93
N THR A 72 -5.66 -0.41 14.44
CA THR A 72 -4.78 -0.02 15.54
C THR A 72 -3.33 -0.42 15.26
N CYS A 73 -2.39 0.04 16.10
CA CYS A 73 -0.95 -0.22 15.99
C CYS A 73 -0.34 -0.36 17.38
N ASN A 74 0.73 -1.15 17.48
CA ASN A 74 1.40 -1.39 18.76
C ASN A 74 2.38 -0.27 19.16
N SER A 75 2.79 0.58 18.21
CA SER A 75 3.85 1.57 18.42
C SER A 75 3.35 3.02 18.51
N CYS A 76 2.09 3.28 18.18
CA CYS A 76 1.55 4.63 18.20
C CYS A 76 1.03 4.94 19.61
N PRO A 77 1.48 6.03 20.26
CA PRO A 77 1.04 6.36 21.61
C PRO A 77 -0.48 6.53 21.70
N TYR A 78 -1.11 7.09 20.66
CA TYR A 78 -2.57 7.22 20.58
C TYR A 78 -3.30 5.88 20.51
N ALA A 79 -2.72 4.85 19.88
CA ALA A 79 -3.34 3.54 19.85
C ALA A 79 -3.29 2.91 21.26
N VAL A 80 -2.15 3.02 21.93
CA VAL A 80 -1.94 2.54 23.31
C VAL A 80 -2.94 3.19 24.27
N ASP A 81 -3.12 4.51 24.19
CA ASP A 81 -4.09 5.24 25.04
C ASP A 81 -5.55 4.74 24.89
N TYR A 82 -5.89 4.09 23.77
CA TYR A 82 -7.24 3.58 23.50
C TYR A 82 -7.43 2.09 23.82
N GLU A 83 -6.36 1.35 24.13
CA GLU A 83 -6.43 -0.10 24.35
C GLU A 83 -7.40 -0.46 25.49
N ASP A 84 -7.35 0.28 26.61
CA ASP A 84 -8.25 0.07 27.76
C ASP A 84 -9.74 0.20 27.41
N ARG A 85 -10.08 1.01 26.39
CA ARG A 85 -11.46 1.18 25.92
C ARG A 85 -11.90 0.05 25.02
N LEU A 86 -10.96 -0.56 24.28
CA LEU A 86 -11.24 -1.68 23.39
C LEU A 86 -11.32 -3.02 24.14
N ASN A 87 -10.65 -3.13 25.29
CA ASN A 87 -10.59 -4.34 26.12
C ASN A 87 -11.74 -4.47 27.14
N GLN A 88 -12.79 -3.65 27.02
CA GLN A 88 -14.00 -3.72 27.88
C GLN A 88 -14.96 -4.80 27.38
#